data_AF-A0A6I9N9C8-F1
#
_entry.id   AF-A0A6I9N9C8-F1
#
_cell.length_a   1.000
_cell.length_b   1.000
_cell.length_c   1.000
_cell.angle_alpha   90.00
_cell.angle_beta   90.00
_cell.angle_gamma   90.00
#
_symmetry.space_group_name_H-M   'P 1'
#
loop_
_entity.id
_entity.type
_entity.pdbx_description
1 polymer ?
#
loop_
_entity_poly.entity_id
_entity_poly.type
_entity_poly.pdbx_seq_one_letter_code
_entity_poly.pdbx_strand_id
1 'polypeptide(L)'
;MDTAGAKVLETADDIQERRQQVLDRYRRFKELSIMRRTKLEDSYRFQFFRRDADELEKWIQEKLQIASDENYKDPSNLQGKLQKHQAFEAEVQANAGAIIKLDDTGNLMITEGHFSSETIRVRHTLTNMCSL
;
A
#
# COMPACT_ATOMS: atom_id res chain seq x y z
N MET A 1 -14.87 -30.58 57.94
CA MET A 1 -14.78 -29.15 57.57
C MET A 1 -15.35 -29.06 56.16
N ASP A 2 -16.66 -28.87 56.08
CA ASP A 2 -17.37 -28.80 54.81
C ASP A 2 -16.98 -27.53 54.06
N THR A 3 -16.34 -27.71 52.91
CA THR A 3 -16.30 -26.71 51.85
C THR A 3 -17.67 -26.66 51.20
N ALA A 4 -18.64 -26.10 51.93
CA ALA A 4 -19.93 -25.72 51.37
C ALA A 4 -19.66 -24.64 50.31
N GLY A 5 -19.49 -25.07 49.06
CA GLY A 5 -19.48 -24.18 47.91
C GLY A 5 -20.72 -23.31 47.99
N ALA A 6 -20.54 -22.01 48.16
CA ALA A 6 -21.63 -21.06 48.25
C ALA A 6 -22.55 -21.26 47.04
N LYS A 7 -23.77 -21.76 47.27
CA LYS A 7 -24.80 -21.79 46.24
C LYS A 7 -25.13 -20.35 45.92
N VAL A 8 -24.52 -19.82 44.86
CA VAL A 8 -24.92 -18.54 44.29
C VAL A 8 -26.34 -18.75 43.76
N LEU A 9 -27.33 -18.32 44.53
CA LEU A 9 -28.73 -18.30 44.11
C LEU A 9 -28.88 -17.15 43.13
N GLU A 10 -28.57 -17.41 41.87
CA GLU A 10 -28.76 -16.45 40.79
C GLU A 10 -30.19 -16.61 40.27
N THR A 11 -30.93 -15.51 40.23
CA THR A 11 -32.23 -15.50 39.56
C THR A 11 -32.04 -15.69 38.06
N ALA A 12 -33.09 -16.12 37.36
CA ALA A 12 -33.05 -16.23 35.90
C ALA A 12 -32.64 -14.88 35.25
N ASP A 13 -33.03 -13.77 35.87
CA ASP A 13 -32.68 -12.42 35.44
C ASP A 13 -31.18 -12.12 35.65
N ASP A 14 -30.59 -12.51 36.79
CA ASP A 14 -29.14 -12.34 37.05
C ASP A 14 -28.28 -13.16 36.07
N ILE A 15 -28.75 -14.35 35.69
CA ILE A 15 -28.09 -15.20 34.69
C ILE A 15 -28.18 -14.55 33.30
N GLN A 16 -29.36 -14.04 32.95
CA GLN A 16 -29.58 -13.38 31.67
C GLN A 16 -28.80 -12.07 31.56
N GLU A 17 -28.72 -11.27 32.61
CA GLU A 17 -27.96 -10.03 32.63
C GLU A 17 -26.46 -10.29 32.45
N ARG A 18 -25.87 -11.22 33.22
CA ARG A 18 -24.45 -11.56 33.05
C ARG A 18 -24.17 -12.12 31.66
N ARG A 19 -25.07 -12.95 31.12
CA ARG A 19 -24.96 -13.43 29.74
C ARG A 19 -24.93 -12.26 28.76
N GLN A 20 -25.82 -11.29 28.92
CA GLN A 20 -25.87 -10.10 28.06
C GLN A 20 -24.59 -9.27 28.17
N GLN A 21 -24.10 -9.02 29.38
CA GLN A 21 -22.82 -8.32 29.60
C GLN A 21 -21.64 -9.03 28.93
N VAL A 22 -21.57 -10.37 28.99
CA VAL A 22 -20.53 -11.15 28.31
C VAL A 22 -20.64 -11.02 26.80
N LEU A 23 -21.86 -11.11 26.25
CA LEU A 23 -22.09 -10.95 24.80
C LEU A 23 -21.69 -9.55 24.32
N ASP A 24 -22.01 -8.51 25.09
CA ASP A 24 -21.67 -7.13 24.72
C ASP A 24 -20.17 -6.86 24.82
N ARG A 25 -19.50 -7.39 25.85
CA ARG A 25 -18.03 -7.36 25.94
C ARG A 25 -17.39 -8.08 24.76
N TYR A 26 -17.92 -9.25 24.37
CA TYR A 26 -17.43 -10.01 23.23
C TYR A 26 -17.60 -9.25 21.90
N ARG A 27 -18.77 -8.65 21.67
CA ARG A 27 -19.03 -7.82 20.47
C ARG A 27 -18.06 -6.65 20.39
N ARG A 28 -17.91 -5.89 21.49
CA ARG A 28 -16.97 -4.75 21.55
C ARG A 28 -15.53 -5.18 21.32
N PHE A 29 -15.11 -6.30 21.90
CA PHE A 29 -13.77 -6.85 21.67
C PHE A 29 -13.55 -7.21 20.19
N LYS A 30 -14.54 -7.84 19.55
CA LYS A 30 -14.48 -8.21 18.14
C LYS A 30 -14.37 -6.96 17.25
N GLU A 31 -15.18 -5.94 17.50
CA GLU A 31 -15.14 -4.66 16.77
C GLU A 31 -13.77 -3.99 16.89
N LEU A 32 -13.23 -3.86 18.11
CA LEU A 32 -11.90 -3.28 18.34
C LEU A 32 -10.79 -4.09 17.67
N SER A 33 -10.90 -5.42 17.66
CA SER A 33 -9.93 -6.30 17.01
C SER A 33 -9.95 -6.14 15.49
N ILE A 34 -11.15 -6.03 14.89
CA ILE A 34 -11.31 -5.76 13.45
C ILE A 34 -10.71 -4.39 13.12
N MET A 35 -11.06 -3.35 13.88
CA MET A 35 -10.51 -2.01 13.67
C MET A 35 -8.98 -1.98 13.74
N ARG A 36 -8.40 -2.68 14.72
CA ARG A 36 -6.94 -2.79 14.84
C ARG A 36 -6.32 -3.50 13.64
N ARG A 37 -6.94 -4.59 13.19
CA ARG A 37 -6.48 -5.33 12.00
C ARG A 37 -6.50 -4.45 10.76
N THR A 38 -7.62 -3.77 10.49
CA THR A 38 -7.74 -2.85 9.34
C THR A 38 -6.67 -1.77 9.37
N LYS A 39 -6.44 -1.12 10.52
CA LYS A 39 -5.37 -0.10 10.65
C LYS A 39 -3.98 -0.64 10.36
N LEU A 40 -3.69 -1.87 10.78
CA LEU A 40 -2.40 -2.52 10.51
C LEU A 40 -2.24 -2.87 9.03
N GLU A 41 -3.30 -3.43 8.43
CA GLU A 41 -3.34 -3.76 6.99
C GLU A 41 -3.16 -2.48 6.15
N ASP A 42 -3.87 -1.40 6.46
CA ASP A 42 -3.74 -0.11 5.79
C ASP A 42 -2.32 0.48 5.94
N SER A 43 -1.77 0.47 7.15
CA SER A 43 -0.40 0.96 7.40
C SER A 43 0.64 0.17 6.60
N TYR A 44 0.47 -1.15 6.53
CA TYR A 44 1.34 -2.03 5.76
C TYR A 44 1.22 -1.73 4.26
N ARG A 45 0.01 -1.66 3.71
CA ARG A 45 -0.25 -1.32 2.30
C ARG A 45 0.38 0.02 1.93
N PHE A 46 0.27 1.01 2.80
CA PHE A 46 0.89 2.32 2.60
C PHE A 46 2.41 2.28 2.56
N GLN A 47 3.04 1.47 3.40
CA GLN A 47 4.50 1.29 3.36
C GLN A 47 4.96 0.63 2.06
N PHE A 48 4.22 -0.37 1.58
CA PHE A 48 4.51 -1.02 0.29
C PHE A 48 4.36 -0.03 -0.87
N PHE A 49 3.24 0.70 -0.93
CA PHE A 49 3.03 1.74 -1.93
C PHE A 49 4.17 2.77 -1.94
N ARG A 50 4.59 3.24 -0.76
CA ARG A 50 5.71 4.19 -0.66
C ARG A 50 7.01 3.62 -1.20
N ARG A 51 7.37 2.40 -0.80
CA ARG A 51 8.59 1.75 -1.29
C ARG A 51 8.56 1.59 -2.81
N ASP A 52 7.45 1.10 -3.35
CA ASP A 52 7.32 0.85 -4.79
C ASP A 52 7.35 2.18 -5.58
N ALA A 53 6.78 3.25 -5.02
CA ALA A 53 6.88 4.60 -5.56
C ALA A 53 8.32 5.15 -5.53
N ASP A 54 9.04 4.96 -4.42
CA ASP A 54 10.44 5.39 -4.27
C ASP A 54 11.36 4.66 -5.25
N GLU A 55 11.16 3.35 -5.42
CA GLU A 55 11.91 2.51 -6.37
C GLU A 55 11.66 2.96 -7.82
N LEU A 56 10.39 3.19 -8.17
CA LEU A 56 10.02 3.66 -9.50
C LEU A 56 10.54 5.07 -9.77
N GLU A 57 10.45 5.99 -8.81
CA GLU A 57 11.00 7.35 -8.93
C GLU A 57 12.51 7.31 -9.19
N LYS A 58 13.25 6.49 -8.43
CA LYS A 58 14.69 6.31 -8.62
C LYS A 58 15.00 5.76 -10.01
N TRP A 59 14.25 4.74 -10.45
CA TRP A 59 14.43 4.16 -11.78
C TRP A 59 14.19 5.19 -12.89
N ILE A 60 13.12 5.99 -12.80
CA ILE A 60 12.83 7.05 -13.78
C ILE A 60 13.98 8.08 -13.81
N GLN A 61 14.47 8.52 -12.65
CA GLN A 61 15.60 9.47 -12.59
C GLN A 61 16.86 8.92 -13.25
N GLU A 62 17.20 7.65 -13.00
CA GLU A 62 18.33 6.99 -13.65
C GLU A 62 18.17 6.97 -15.18
N LYS A 63 16.96 6.68 -15.69
CA LYS A 63 16.70 6.69 -17.14
C LYS A 63 16.73 8.09 -17.75
N LEU A 64 16.20 9.10 -17.08
CA LEU A 64 16.29 10.50 -17.52
C LEU A 64 17.74 10.97 -17.62
N GLN A 65 18.59 10.59 -16.66
CA GLN A 65 20.01 10.93 -16.70
C GLN A 65 20.71 10.29 -17.90
N ILE A 66 20.42 9.01 -18.19
CA ILE A 66 20.97 8.31 -19.37
C ILE A 66 20.48 8.96 -20.67
N ALA A 67 19.22 9.38 -20.74
CA ALA A 67 18.67 10.05 -21.91
C ALA A 67 19.25 11.46 -22.13
N SER A 68 19.70 12.12 -21.06
CA SER A 68 20.26 13.48 -21.07
C SER A 68 21.77 13.53 -21.41
N ASP A 69 22.46 12.39 -21.41
CA ASP A 69 23.91 12.33 -21.61
C ASP A 69 24.32 12.79 -23.03
N GLU A 70 25.09 13.87 -23.14
CA GLU A 70 25.45 14.49 -24.43
C GLU A 70 26.32 13.61 -25.36
N ASN A 71 26.75 12.44 -24.90
CA ASN A 71 27.46 11.44 -25.71
C ASN A 71 26.67 11.00 -26.97
N TYR A 72 25.37 11.31 -27.05
CA TYR A 72 24.57 11.16 -28.27
C TYR A 72 24.95 12.13 -29.41
N LYS A 73 25.75 13.17 -29.18
CA LYS A 73 26.11 14.18 -30.19
C LYS A 73 27.27 13.82 -31.14
N ASP A 74 28.08 12.79 -30.85
CA ASP A 74 29.21 12.40 -31.73
C ASP A 74 28.75 11.60 -32.98
N PRO A 75 29.01 12.05 -34.22
CA PRO A 75 28.51 11.42 -35.45
C PRO A 75 29.13 10.06 -35.81
N SER A 76 30.18 9.61 -35.12
CA SER A 76 31.08 8.56 -35.61
C SER A 76 30.58 7.10 -35.48
N ASN A 77 29.41 6.83 -34.86
CA ASN A 77 28.85 5.47 -34.78
C ASN A 77 27.32 5.43 -34.67
N LEU A 78 26.63 5.81 -35.75
CA LEU A 78 25.16 5.87 -35.83
C LEU A 78 24.47 4.52 -35.55
N GLN A 79 25.02 3.40 -36.03
CA GLN A 79 24.40 2.09 -35.86
C GLN A 79 24.50 1.56 -34.42
N GLY A 80 25.63 1.78 -33.74
CA GLY A 80 25.76 1.49 -32.32
C GLY A 80 24.81 2.31 -31.46
N LYS A 81 24.52 3.56 -31.85
CA LYS A 81 23.52 4.42 -31.18
C LYS A 81 22.10 3.92 -31.37
N LEU A 82 21.73 3.49 -32.59
CA LEU A 82 20.42 2.92 -32.86
C LEU A 82 20.15 1.67 -32.01
N GLN A 83 21.13 0.76 -31.90
CA GLN A 83 20.99 -0.43 -31.04
C GLN A 83 20.84 -0.07 -29.56
N LYS A 84 21.61 0.91 -29.05
CA LYS A 84 21.45 1.38 -27.67
C LYS A 84 20.08 2.00 -27.42
N HIS A 85 19.56 2.77 -28.37
CA HIS A 85 18.25 3.38 -28.26
C HIS A 85 17.12 2.32 -28.25
N GLN A 86 17.19 1.34 -29.15
CA GLN A 86 16.23 0.22 -29.17
C GLN A 86 16.27 -0.60 -27.87
N ALA A 87 17.46 -0.83 -27.31
CA ALA A 87 17.60 -1.48 -26.00
C ALA A 87 16.98 -0.65 -24.87
N PHE A 88 17.16 0.66 -24.90
CA PHE A 88 16.54 1.59 -23.95
C PHE A 88 15.01 1.59 -24.08
N GLU A 89 14.45 1.67 -25.29
CA GLU A 89 13.00 1.60 -25.52
C GLU A 89 12.42 0.28 -25.03
N ALA A 90 13.08 -0.85 -25.30
CA ALA A 90 12.65 -2.16 -24.83
C ALA A 90 12.64 -2.23 -23.30
N GLU A 91 13.64 -1.64 -22.64
CA GLU A 91 13.72 -1.58 -21.18
C GLU A 91 12.63 -0.68 -20.57
N VAL A 92 12.34 0.47 -21.20
CA VAL A 92 11.25 1.36 -20.77
C VAL A 92 9.90 0.65 -20.91
N GLN A 93 9.65 -0.02 -22.04
CA GLN A 93 8.43 -0.78 -22.27
C GLN A 93 8.25 -1.94 -21.29
N ALA A 94 9.33 -2.66 -20.96
CA ALA A 94 9.29 -3.74 -19.98
C ALA A 94 8.90 -3.24 -18.56
N ASN A 95 9.24 -1.99 -18.22
CA ASN A 95 8.95 -1.39 -16.92
C ASN A 95 7.65 -0.58 -16.87
N ALA A 96 6.99 -0.33 -18.00
CA ALA A 96 5.70 0.37 -18.04
C ALA A 96 4.63 -0.29 -17.15
N GLY A 97 4.69 -1.62 -17.00
CA GLY A 97 3.79 -2.36 -16.11
C GLY A 97 3.97 -2.05 -14.62
N ALA A 98 5.13 -1.56 -14.18
CA ALA A 98 5.35 -1.15 -12.80
C ALA A 98 4.60 0.16 -12.47
N ILE A 99 4.57 1.10 -13.42
CA ILE A 99 3.81 2.35 -13.30
C ILE A 99 2.32 2.04 -13.17
N ILE A 100 1.77 1.18 -14.05
CA ILE A 100 0.36 0.79 -14.04
C ILE A 100 -0.03 0.14 -12.71
N LYS A 101 0.81 -0.79 -12.20
CA LYS A 101 0.54 -1.44 -10.90
C LYS A 101 0.52 -0.46 -9.74
N LEU A 102 1.42 0.54 -9.75
CA LEU A 102 1.46 1.57 -8.71
C LEU A 102 0.22 2.48 -8.80
N ASP A 103 -0.20 2.84 -10.01
CA ASP A 103 -1.41 3.63 -10.31
C ASP A 103 -2.66 2.90 -9.79
N ASP A 104 -2.84 1.62 -10.16
CA ASP A 104 -3.92 0.77 -9.70
C ASP A 104 -3.96 0.66 -8.17
N THR A 105 -2.79 0.45 -7.54
CA THR A 105 -2.68 0.33 -6.09
C THR A 105 -3.04 1.64 -5.39
N GLY A 106 -2.53 2.77 -5.89
CA GLY A 106 -2.82 4.09 -5.35
C GLY A 106 -4.31 4.46 -5.48
N ASN A 107 -4.91 4.23 -6.64
CA ASN A 107 -6.32 4.49 -6.91
C ASN A 107 -7.25 3.63 -6.06
N LEU A 108 -6.92 2.34 -5.87
CA LEU A 108 -7.67 1.46 -4.99
C LEU A 108 -7.64 1.96 -3.54
N MET A 109 -6.46 2.33 -3.03
CA MET A 109 -6.33 2.88 -1.67
C MET A 109 -7.11 4.18 -1.49
N ILE A 110 -7.11 5.07 -2.48
CA ILE A 110 -7.91 6.31 -2.44
C ILE A 110 -9.41 6.00 -2.43
N THR A 111 -9.86 5.06 -3.26
CA THR A 111 -11.27 4.67 -3.38
C THR A 111 -11.81 4.06 -2.09
N GLU A 112 -10.98 3.31 -1.38
CA GLU A 112 -11.31 2.72 -0.08
C GLU A 112 -11.29 3.74 1.09
N GLY A 113 -10.95 5.01 0.81
CA GLY A 113 -10.90 6.06 1.83
C GLY A 113 -9.71 5.92 2.79
N HIS A 114 -8.58 5.40 2.30
CA HIS A 114 -7.37 5.19 3.10
C HIS A 114 -6.93 6.49 3.80
N PHE A 115 -6.43 6.39 5.04
CA PHE A 115 -6.13 7.55 5.88
C PHE A 115 -5.08 8.52 5.26
N SER A 116 -4.17 7.99 4.43
CA SER A 116 -3.15 8.76 3.69
C SER A 116 -3.55 9.12 2.25
N SER A 117 -4.84 9.12 1.90
CA SER A 117 -5.30 9.33 0.52
C SER A 117 -4.73 10.59 -0.14
N GLU A 118 -4.55 11.68 0.62
CA GLU A 118 -3.97 12.92 0.08
C GLU A 118 -2.49 12.75 -0.32
N THR A 119 -1.68 12.15 0.55
CA THR A 119 -0.28 11.85 0.25
C THR A 119 -0.15 10.89 -0.93
N ILE A 120 -1.03 9.88 -1.01
CA ILE A 120 -1.06 8.93 -2.13
C ILE A 120 -1.37 9.67 -3.44
N ARG A 121 -2.37 10.57 -3.44
CA ARG A 121 -2.75 11.37 -4.61
C ARG A 121 -1.62 12.26 -5.12
N VAL A 122 -0.94 12.97 -4.21
CA VAL A 122 0.21 13.83 -4.58
C VAL A 122 1.34 13.01 -5.18
N ARG A 123 1.70 11.88 -4.54
CA ARG A 123 2.76 10.99 -5.04
C ARG A 123 2.41 10.40 -6.41
N HIS A 124 1.16 9.97 -6.57
CA HIS A 124 0.60 9.45 -7.82
C HIS A 124 0.70 10.46 -8.97
N THR A 125 0.34 11.73 -8.73
CA THR A 125 0.50 12.77 -9.76
C THR A 125 1.96 13.03 -10.15
N LEU A 126 2.89 12.97 -9.19
CA LEU A 126 4.32 13.20 -9.46
C LEU A 126 4.93 12.07 -10.31
N THR A 127 4.61 10.81 -9.99
CA THR A 127 5.11 9.67 -10.76
C THR A 127 4.59 9.69 -12.20
N ASN A 128 3.33 10.07 -12.43
CA ASN A 128 2.78 10.18 -13.78
C ASN A 128 3.39 11.35 -14.57
N MET A 129 3.72 12.48 -13.92
CA MET A 129 4.41 13.58 -14.59
C MET A 129 5.85 13.23 -14.99
N CYS A 130 6.56 12.39 -14.24
CA CYS A 130 7.90 11.95 -14.61
C CYS A 130 7.91 10.91 -15.75
N SER A 131 6.75 10.36 -16.13
CA SER A 131 6.60 9.37 -17.21
C SER A 131 6.23 9.98 -18.59
N LEU A 132 5.94 11.29 -18.64
CA LEU A 132 5.66 12.07 -19.85
C LEU A 132 6.88 12.89 -20.28
#